data_AF-A0A443S1B3-F1
#
_entry.id   AF-A0A443S1B3-F1
#
_cell.length_a   1.000
_cell.length_b   1.000
_cell.length_c   1.000
_cell.angle_alpha   90.00
_cell.angle_beta   90.00
_cell.angle_gamma   90.00
#
_symmetry.space_group_name_H-M   'P 1'
#
loop_
_entity.id
_entity.type
_entity.pdbx_description
1 polymer ?
#
loop_
_entity_poly.entity_id
_entity_poly.type
_entity_poly.pdbx_seq_one_letter_code
_entity_poly.pdbx_strand_id
1 'polypeptide(L)'
;MHNTDLLVWYYCLTTAKMFNELNEIKNRPRREMIETGVCISFPLKIGCKYEKGTKYPRDTSIVIRDSLVCKLSSTSEMLEIIHDFAANWNTEDVFILEMTVTGFDEGDVFNLYNNYDKTYFDVNNFLHLLIEQNSHLKWQPKILVFDVCPINMLILWSTTRGYANRVSLIAGSYFSDIFRSCLKTSHSCEGHLLYHLEEFRLNYHQLPFQISTINLLKHITFGREEKTELYHNLGDETKKLCIIINNENFPHNLKKKYMTSKTVENYEVALERHNFECRKFTNLKCSDMWETLSTLSEDESLKSYEALVVILISISQTIKNKDVIYGTDGEYITMNDLIVLFSDEYCESLKGKVKMLVIDGPRGEKIPANRSEEDQQGIKAISELFDTSVSHLKNMPNSFSLNVNTAFGNFVTGNCIPISLYDH
;
A
#
# COMPACT_ATOMS: atom_id res chain seq x y z
N MET A 1 -23.45 -2.52 -16.98
CA MET A 1 -24.60 -3.35 -16.54
C MET A 1 -25.88 -2.53 -16.63
N HIS A 2 -27.03 -3.13 -16.92
CA HIS A 2 -28.34 -2.47 -16.82
C HIS A 2 -29.04 -2.92 -15.53
N ASN A 3 -29.87 -2.06 -14.93
CA ASN A 3 -30.67 -2.34 -13.74
C ASN A 3 -29.88 -2.90 -12.53
N THR A 4 -28.63 -2.45 -12.36
CA THR A 4 -27.82 -2.81 -11.19
C THR A 4 -27.74 -1.62 -10.24
N ASP A 5 -28.17 -1.83 -9.00
CA ASP A 5 -27.82 -0.96 -7.88
C ASP A 5 -26.54 -1.51 -7.26
N LEU A 6 -25.40 -0.90 -7.59
CA LEU A 6 -24.13 -1.23 -6.94
C LEU A 6 -23.99 -0.34 -5.71
N LEU A 7 -24.00 -0.98 -4.53
CA LEU A 7 -23.87 -0.33 -3.24
C LEU A 7 -22.55 -0.78 -2.60
N VAL A 8 -21.50 0.02 -2.75
CA VAL A 8 -20.26 -0.23 -2.00
C VAL A 8 -20.39 0.46 -0.64
N TRP A 9 -20.37 -0.33 0.44
CA TRP A 9 -20.51 0.14 1.81
C TRP A 9 -19.16 0.03 2.52
N TYR A 10 -18.64 1.17 2.97
CA TYR A 10 -17.47 1.24 3.82
C TYR A 10 -17.93 1.27 5.26
N TYR A 11 -17.58 0.24 6.04
CA TYR A 11 -17.96 0.16 7.45
C TYR A 11 -16.87 0.80 8.33
N CYS A 12 -17.15 1.97 8.89
CA CYS A 12 -16.27 2.64 9.84
C CYS A 12 -16.51 2.11 11.27
N LEU A 13 -15.67 1.17 11.71
CA LEU A 13 -15.77 0.54 13.03
C LEU A 13 -15.68 1.54 14.19
N THR A 14 -14.99 2.68 14.02
CA THR A 14 -14.75 3.66 15.09
C THR A 14 -15.91 4.61 15.32
N THR A 15 -16.71 4.92 14.29
CA THR A 15 -17.87 5.82 14.44
C THR A 15 -19.20 5.08 14.43
N ALA A 16 -19.18 3.77 14.12
CA ALA A 16 -20.36 2.99 13.76
C ALA A 16 -21.20 3.65 12.65
N LYS A 17 -20.59 4.54 11.85
CA LYS A 17 -21.23 5.18 10.72
C LYS A 17 -20.82 4.45 9.45
N MET A 18 -21.81 4.26 8.59
CA MET A 18 -21.59 3.74 7.26
C MET A 18 -21.32 4.89 6.29
N PHE A 19 -20.30 4.75 5.46
CA PHE A 19 -20.08 5.60 4.31
C PHE A 19 -20.37 4.80 3.05
N ASN A 20 -20.99 5.44 2.06
CA ASN A 20 -21.49 4.77 0.87
C ASN A 20 -20.94 5.52 -0.33
N GLU A 21 -20.30 4.81 -1.25
CA GLU A 21 -20.06 5.33 -2.58
C GLU A 21 -21.16 4.79 -3.48
N LEU A 22 -22.16 5.65 -3.70
CA LEU A 22 -23.39 5.32 -4.40
C LEU A 22 -23.21 5.68 -5.87
N ASN A 23 -22.97 4.68 -6.72
CA ASN A 23 -23.34 4.79 -8.13
C ASN A 23 -24.86 4.59 -8.22
N GLU A 24 -25.60 5.61 -7.78
CA GLU A 24 -27.05 5.60 -7.77
C GLU A 24 -27.57 5.68 -9.21
N ILE A 25 -27.93 4.54 -9.82
CA ILE A 25 -28.77 4.54 -11.02
C ILE A 25 -30.17 4.11 -10.57
N LYS A 26 -31.02 5.11 -10.26
CA LYS A 26 -32.46 4.97 -9.97
C LYS A 26 -33.25 4.47 -11.20
N ASN A 27 -32.91 3.32 -11.76
CA ASN A 27 -33.67 2.68 -12.83
C ASN A 27 -34.72 1.69 -12.32
N ARG A 28 -34.89 1.53 -11.00
CA ARG A 28 -36.09 0.86 -10.50
C ARG A 28 -37.26 1.82 -10.59
N PRO A 29 -38.29 1.53 -11.42
CA PRO A 29 -39.54 2.24 -11.28
C PRO A 29 -40.02 2.00 -9.85
N ARG A 30 -40.23 3.08 -9.08
CA ARG A 30 -40.91 3.00 -7.77
C ARG A 30 -42.27 2.37 -8.00
N ARG A 31 -42.36 1.05 -7.92
CA ARG A 31 -43.63 0.35 -7.84
C ARG A 31 -44.14 0.60 -6.43
N GLU A 32 -45.41 0.95 -6.30
CA GLU A 32 -46.09 1.09 -5.00
C GLU A 32 -46.21 -0.26 -4.24
N MET A 33 -45.69 -1.35 -4.83
CA MET A 33 -45.73 -2.69 -4.28
C MET A 33 -44.41 -3.06 -3.61
N ILE A 34 -44.52 -3.79 -2.50
CA ILE A 34 -43.40 -4.42 -1.80
C ILE A 34 -42.73 -5.43 -2.74
N GLU A 35 -41.45 -5.25 -3.02
CA GLU A 35 -40.66 -6.20 -3.80
C GLU A 35 -40.23 -7.37 -2.92
N THR A 36 -40.13 -8.58 -3.47
CA THR A 36 -39.49 -9.70 -2.81
C THR A 36 -38.04 -9.81 -3.25
N GLY A 37 -37.15 -10.18 -2.34
CA GLY A 37 -35.71 -10.29 -2.62
C GLY A 37 -35.17 -11.64 -2.20
N VAL A 38 -34.14 -12.08 -2.89
CA VAL A 38 -33.38 -13.26 -2.52
C VAL A 38 -31.94 -12.86 -2.26
N CYS A 39 -31.42 -13.23 -1.08
CA CYS A 39 -30.10 -12.79 -0.62
C CYS A 39 -29.10 -13.94 -0.57
N ILE A 40 -27.95 -13.77 -1.20
CA ILE A 40 -26.76 -14.58 -0.96
C ILE A 40 -25.77 -13.71 -0.19
N SER A 41 -25.32 -14.19 0.97
CA SER A 41 -24.34 -13.51 1.82
C SER A 41 -23.08 -14.35 1.97
N PHE A 42 -21.94 -13.69 1.80
CA PHE A 42 -20.61 -14.23 2.02
C PHE A 42 -19.90 -13.44 3.14
N PRO A 43 -20.24 -13.67 4.42
CA PRO A 43 -19.70 -12.90 5.52
C PRO A 43 -18.34 -13.43 6.00
N LEU A 44 -17.52 -12.56 6.58
CA LEU A 44 -16.27 -12.97 7.26
C LEU A 44 -16.54 -13.72 8.58
N LYS A 45 -17.65 -13.43 9.26
CA LYS A 45 -18.11 -14.17 10.44
C LYS A 45 -19.51 -14.74 10.21
N ILE A 46 -19.71 -16.00 10.58
CA ILE A 46 -20.99 -16.70 10.48
C ILE A 46 -22.01 -15.97 11.39
N GLY A 47 -23.11 -15.46 10.81
CA GLY A 47 -24.16 -14.76 11.58
C GLY A 47 -25.15 -13.92 10.77
N CYS A 48 -24.86 -13.59 9.51
CA CYS A 48 -25.69 -12.71 8.69
C CYS A 48 -26.79 -13.44 7.89
N LYS A 49 -27.56 -14.35 8.52
CA LYS A 49 -28.71 -14.98 7.84
C LYS A 49 -29.95 -14.11 8.04
N TYR A 50 -30.55 -13.67 6.94
CA TYR A 50 -31.81 -12.93 6.98
C TYR A 50 -33.00 -13.88 7.09
N GLU A 51 -33.87 -13.64 8.07
CA GLU A 51 -35.09 -14.45 8.23
C GLU A 51 -36.09 -14.16 7.10
N LYS A 52 -36.69 -15.22 6.56
CA LYS A 52 -37.74 -15.10 5.54
C LYS A 52 -38.92 -14.27 6.06
N GLY A 53 -39.39 -13.33 5.24
CA GLY A 53 -40.48 -12.41 5.57
C GLY A 53 -40.02 -11.13 6.27
N THR A 54 -38.73 -11.00 6.63
CA THR A 54 -38.20 -9.75 7.18
C THR A 54 -37.88 -8.73 6.09
N LYS A 55 -37.94 -7.45 6.43
CA LYS A 55 -37.52 -6.37 5.53
C LYS A 55 -36.01 -6.39 5.41
N TYR A 56 -35.50 -6.21 4.19
CA TYR A 56 -34.07 -6.08 3.97
C TYR A 56 -33.56 -4.78 4.64
N PRO A 57 -32.54 -4.82 5.51
CA PRO A 57 -32.16 -3.64 6.31
C PRO A 57 -31.66 -2.46 5.48
N ARG A 58 -31.06 -2.72 4.31
CA ARG A 58 -30.49 -1.67 3.45
C ARG A 58 -31.50 -1.13 2.43
N ASP A 59 -32.62 -1.81 2.24
CA ASP A 59 -33.76 -1.32 1.47
C ASP A 59 -35.08 -1.91 2.01
N THR A 60 -35.77 -1.11 2.82
CA THR A 60 -37.00 -1.52 3.50
C THR A 60 -38.19 -1.76 2.58
N SER A 61 -38.07 -1.43 1.28
CA SER A 61 -39.08 -1.75 0.27
C SER A 61 -39.02 -3.23 -0.17
N ILE A 62 -37.94 -3.94 0.18
CA ILE A 62 -37.72 -5.34 -0.16
C ILE A 62 -37.99 -6.23 1.05
N VAL A 63 -38.77 -7.29 0.84
CA VAL A 63 -38.98 -8.37 1.83
C VAL A 63 -38.19 -9.61 1.41
N ILE A 64 -37.40 -10.15 2.32
CA ILE A 64 -36.55 -11.32 2.06
C ILE A 64 -37.44 -12.55 1.87
N ARG A 65 -37.45 -13.12 0.66
CA ARG A 65 -38.13 -14.38 0.35
C ARG A 65 -37.29 -15.58 0.76
N ASP A 66 -35.99 -15.51 0.52
CA ASP A 66 -35.04 -16.56 0.86
C ASP A 66 -33.65 -15.96 1.08
N SER A 67 -32.83 -16.63 1.90
CA SER A 67 -31.46 -16.22 2.17
C SER A 67 -30.52 -17.41 2.33
N LEU A 68 -29.36 -17.29 1.68
CA LEU A 68 -28.27 -18.25 1.76
C LEU A 68 -27.04 -17.56 2.35
N VAL A 69 -26.42 -18.19 3.34
CA VAL A 69 -25.15 -17.73 3.92
C VAL A 69 -24.10 -18.78 3.61
N CYS A 70 -23.06 -18.38 2.89
CA CYS A 70 -22.00 -19.27 2.46
C CYS A 70 -20.68 -18.87 3.11
N LYS A 71 -19.93 -19.87 3.57
CA LYS A 71 -18.52 -19.68 3.90
C LYS A 71 -17.72 -19.76 2.60
N LEU A 72 -16.91 -18.75 2.35
CA LEU A 72 -16.05 -18.70 1.16
C LEU A 72 -14.86 -19.64 1.31
N SER A 73 -14.40 -20.22 0.21
CA SER A 73 -13.01 -20.71 0.06
C SER A 73 -12.28 -20.07 -1.12
N SER A 74 -12.98 -19.74 -2.21
CA SER A 74 -12.39 -19.07 -3.38
C SER A 74 -13.37 -18.25 -4.21
N THR A 75 -12.86 -17.39 -5.10
CA THR A 75 -13.65 -16.58 -6.04
C THR A 75 -14.33 -17.46 -7.10
N SER A 76 -13.69 -18.53 -7.55
CA SER A 76 -14.30 -19.50 -8.47
C SER A 76 -15.47 -20.23 -7.83
N GLU A 77 -15.29 -20.73 -6.60
CA GLU A 77 -16.36 -21.37 -5.83
C GLU A 77 -17.50 -20.39 -5.51
N MET A 78 -17.19 -19.13 -5.22
CA MET A 78 -18.19 -18.08 -5.04
C MET A 78 -19.08 -17.94 -6.27
N LEU A 79 -18.46 -17.86 -7.45
CA LEU A 79 -19.16 -17.74 -8.72
C LEU A 79 -20.01 -18.99 -9.02
N GLU A 80 -19.51 -20.19 -8.73
CA GLU A 80 -20.25 -21.45 -8.84
C GLU A 80 -21.47 -21.48 -7.91
N ILE A 81 -21.31 -21.12 -6.63
CA ILE A 81 -22.41 -21.03 -5.67
C ILE A 81 -23.46 -20.03 -6.14
N ILE A 82 -23.02 -18.84 -6.60
CA ILE A 82 -23.94 -17.83 -7.12
C ILE A 82 -24.66 -18.37 -8.36
N HIS A 83 -23.97 -19.09 -9.24
CA HIS A 83 -24.56 -19.69 -10.44
C HIS A 83 -25.63 -20.72 -10.10
N ASP A 84 -25.31 -21.70 -9.24
CA ASP A 84 -26.24 -22.75 -8.81
C ASP A 84 -27.48 -22.17 -8.13
N PHE A 85 -27.28 -21.12 -7.34
CA PHE A 85 -28.36 -20.42 -6.67
C PHE A 85 -29.21 -19.60 -7.65
N ALA A 86 -28.58 -18.86 -8.57
CA ALA A 86 -29.24 -18.06 -9.57
C ALA A 86 -29.96 -18.91 -10.63
N ALA A 87 -29.50 -20.15 -10.89
CA ALA A 87 -30.16 -21.07 -11.81
C ALA A 87 -31.59 -21.43 -11.39
N ASN A 88 -31.87 -21.42 -10.08
CA ASN A 88 -33.18 -21.73 -9.51
C ASN A 88 -33.98 -20.48 -9.12
N TRP A 89 -33.49 -19.30 -9.50
CA TRP A 89 -34.04 -18.02 -9.09
C TRP A 89 -35.22 -17.58 -9.95
N ASN A 90 -36.21 -16.95 -9.32
CA ASN A 90 -37.34 -16.34 -10.01
C ASN A 90 -36.96 -14.91 -10.43
N THR A 91 -37.10 -14.61 -11.72
CA THR A 91 -36.78 -13.30 -12.30
C THR A 91 -37.63 -12.14 -11.79
N GLU A 92 -38.72 -12.39 -11.06
CA GLU A 92 -39.54 -11.33 -10.46
C GLU A 92 -38.99 -10.80 -9.13
N ASP A 93 -38.07 -11.52 -8.48
CA ASP A 93 -37.43 -11.08 -7.25
C ASP A 93 -36.29 -10.08 -7.55
N VAL A 94 -35.81 -9.41 -6.50
CA VAL A 94 -34.54 -8.68 -6.49
C VAL A 94 -33.42 -9.63 -6.09
N PHE A 95 -32.34 -9.69 -6.88
CA PHE A 95 -31.15 -10.45 -6.53
C PHE A 95 -30.27 -9.62 -5.59
N ILE A 96 -29.99 -10.09 -4.39
CA ILE A 96 -29.13 -9.42 -3.42
C ILE A 96 -27.88 -10.26 -3.22
N LEU A 97 -26.71 -9.70 -3.50
CA LEU A 97 -25.42 -10.28 -3.19
C LEU A 97 -24.73 -9.42 -2.14
N GLU A 98 -24.50 -9.96 -0.95
CA GLU A 98 -23.70 -9.31 0.09
C GLU A 98 -22.39 -10.05 0.29
N MET A 99 -21.28 -9.29 0.31
CA MET A 99 -19.96 -9.85 0.50
C MET A 99 -19.18 -8.99 1.48
N THR A 100 -18.64 -9.59 2.53
CA THR A 100 -17.66 -8.92 3.37
C THR A 100 -16.28 -9.22 2.81
N VAL A 101 -15.60 -8.16 2.38
CA VAL A 101 -14.32 -8.26 1.65
C VAL A 101 -13.33 -7.28 2.24
N THR A 102 -12.05 -7.60 2.15
CA THR A 102 -11.03 -6.57 2.31
C THR A 102 -10.89 -5.88 0.95
N GLY A 103 -10.79 -4.56 0.91
CA GLY A 103 -10.67 -3.85 -0.36
C GLY A 103 -9.82 -2.61 -0.22
N PHE A 104 -9.13 -2.25 -1.28
CA PHE A 104 -8.47 -0.96 -1.38
C PHE A 104 -8.71 -0.37 -2.76
N ASP A 105 -8.80 0.95 -2.78
CA ASP A 105 -8.85 1.70 -4.01
C ASP A 105 -7.43 1.90 -4.54
N GLU A 106 -7.19 1.50 -5.79
CA GLU A 106 -5.96 1.75 -6.52
C GLU A 106 -6.22 2.63 -7.76
N GLY A 107 -6.75 3.84 -7.53
CA GLY A 107 -6.99 4.83 -8.58
C GLY A 107 -8.41 4.71 -9.14
N ASP A 108 -8.56 4.18 -10.36
CA ASP A 108 -9.87 3.94 -10.98
C ASP A 108 -10.36 2.49 -10.77
N VAL A 109 -9.57 1.67 -10.07
CA VAL A 109 -9.83 0.24 -9.90
C VAL A 109 -10.00 -0.08 -8.42
N PHE A 110 -11.23 -0.45 -8.05
CA PHE A 110 -11.51 -1.02 -6.75
C PHE A 110 -11.10 -2.50 -6.75
N ASN A 111 -10.02 -2.81 -6.02
CA ASN A 111 -9.54 -4.17 -5.89
C ASN A 111 -10.12 -4.78 -4.62
N LEU A 112 -10.86 -5.87 -4.79
CA LEU A 112 -11.33 -6.68 -3.69
C LEU A 112 -10.40 -7.84 -3.45
N TYR A 113 -10.18 -8.12 -2.18
CA TYR A 113 -9.41 -9.24 -1.71
C TYR A 113 -10.33 -10.26 -1.05
N ASN A 114 -10.30 -11.46 -1.62
CA ASN A 114 -10.91 -12.61 -1.02
C ASN A 114 -9.92 -13.20 -0.01
N ASN A 115 -10.25 -13.07 1.27
CA ASN A 115 -9.40 -13.54 2.38
C ASN A 115 -9.10 -15.06 2.33
N TYR A 116 -9.92 -15.85 1.62
CA TYR A 116 -9.83 -17.30 1.65
C TYR A 116 -8.88 -17.90 0.61
N ASP A 117 -8.98 -17.51 -0.66
CA ASP A 117 -8.06 -17.98 -1.71
C ASP A 117 -6.89 -17.04 -1.96
N LYS A 118 -6.81 -15.95 -1.19
CA LYS A 118 -5.81 -14.90 -1.33
C LYS A 118 -5.79 -14.29 -2.73
N THR A 119 -6.93 -14.28 -3.42
CA THR A 119 -7.04 -13.68 -4.74
C THR A 119 -7.58 -12.27 -4.68
N TYR A 120 -7.09 -11.48 -5.62
CA TYR A 120 -7.65 -10.18 -5.93
C TYR A 120 -8.57 -10.33 -7.11
N PHE A 121 -9.71 -9.67 -7.03
CA PHE A 121 -10.55 -9.48 -8.19
C PHE A 121 -10.95 -8.01 -8.29
N ASP A 122 -10.74 -7.49 -9.49
CA ASP A 122 -11.33 -6.24 -9.92
C ASP A 122 -12.86 -6.40 -9.87
N VAL A 123 -13.54 -5.47 -9.20
CA VAL A 123 -15.01 -5.51 -9.07
C VAL A 123 -15.65 -5.61 -10.44
N ASN A 124 -15.26 -4.78 -11.40
CA ASN A 124 -15.85 -4.78 -12.73
C ASN A 124 -15.66 -6.13 -13.43
N ASN A 125 -14.47 -6.73 -13.33
CA ASN A 125 -14.19 -8.05 -13.89
C ASN A 125 -15.04 -9.14 -13.22
N PHE A 126 -15.16 -9.11 -11.89
CA PHE A 126 -16.07 -10.00 -11.18
C PHE A 126 -17.53 -9.82 -11.62
N LEU A 127 -17.98 -8.59 -11.78
CA LEU A 127 -19.32 -8.28 -12.29
C LEU A 127 -19.50 -8.78 -13.73
N HIS A 128 -18.47 -8.68 -14.56
CA HIS A 128 -18.48 -9.21 -15.92
C HIS A 128 -18.62 -10.74 -15.92
N LEU A 129 -17.79 -11.44 -15.14
CA LEU A 129 -17.85 -12.90 -15.00
C LEU A 129 -19.18 -13.37 -14.42
N LEU A 130 -19.70 -12.67 -13.41
CA LEU A 130 -21.00 -12.94 -12.81
C LEU A 130 -22.12 -12.90 -13.87
N ILE A 131 -22.12 -11.88 -14.73
CA ILE A 131 -23.11 -11.74 -15.81
C ILE A 131 -22.88 -12.74 -16.94
N GLU A 132 -21.63 -13.06 -17.27
CA GLU A 132 -21.30 -14.04 -18.29
C GLU A 132 -21.85 -15.43 -17.92
N GLN A 133 -21.63 -15.85 -16.67
CA GLN A 133 -22.15 -17.11 -16.14
C GLN A 133 -23.66 -17.06 -15.88
N ASN A 134 -24.22 -15.89 -15.59
CA ASN A 134 -25.62 -15.70 -15.24
C ASN A 134 -26.26 -14.63 -16.12
N SER A 135 -26.33 -14.89 -17.42
CA SER A 135 -26.79 -13.91 -18.43
C SER A 135 -28.19 -13.33 -18.16
N HIS A 136 -29.06 -14.08 -17.48
CA HIS A 136 -30.38 -13.62 -17.05
C HIS A 136 -30.29 -12.47 -16.03
N LEU A 137 -29.26 -12.41 -15.19
CA LEU A 137 -29.02 -11.31 -14.25
C LEU A 137 -28.74 -9.99 -14.96
N LYS A 138 -28.41 -9.98 -16.27
CA LYS A 138 -28.07 -8.75 -17.00
C LYS A 138 -29.18 -7.69 -16.95
N TRP A 139 -30.43 -8.12 -16.94
CA TRP A 139 -31.60 -7.26 -17.06
C TRP A 139 -32.46 -7.17 -15.80
N GLN A 140 -32.16 -7.99 -14.80
CA GLN A 140 -32.95 -8.04 -13.56
C GLN A 140 -32.48 -7.02 -12.52
N PRO A 141 -33.36 -6.57 -11.61
CA PRO A 141 -32.98 -5.76 -10.46
C PRO A 141 -32.00 -6.54 -9.59
N LYS A 142 -30.84 -5.94 -9.31
CA LYS A 142 -29.88 -6.53 -8.37
C LYS A 142 -29.26 -5.48 -7.46
N ILE A 143 -29.04 -5.87 -6.20
CA ILE A 143 -28.29 -5.13 -5.20
C ILE A 143 -26.99 -5.87 -4.94
N LEU A 144 -25.87 -5.22 -5.17
CA LEU A 144 -24.56 -5.76 -4.85
C LEU A 144 -23.98 -4.94 -3.72
N VAL A 145 -23.73 -5.59 -2.60
CA VAL A 145 -23.23 -5.01 -1.36
C VAL A 145 -21.84 -5.55 -1.07
N PHE A 146 -20.88 -4.66 -0.97
CA PHE A 146 -19.53 -4.98 -0.55
C PHE A 146 -19.28 -4.29 0.78
N ASP A 147 -19.21 -5.06 1.86
CA ASP A 147 -18.82 -4.57 3.19
C ASP A 147 -17.30 -4.63 3.27
N VAL A 148 -16.66 -3.47 3.16
CA VAL A 148 -15.20 -3.38 3.17
C VAL A 148 -14.71 -3.33 4.61
N CYS A 149 -13.92 -4.33 5.02
CA CYS A 149 -13.32 -4.33 6.35
C CYS A 149 -12.44 -3.08 6.57
N PRO A 150 -12.63 -2.35 7.68
CA PRO A 150 -11.78 -1.22 7.98
C PRO A 150 -10.36 -1.71 8.28
N ILE A 151 -9.41 -1.18 7.53
CA ILE A 151 -8.00 -1.34 7.76
C ILE A 151 -7.48 0.07 7.87
N ASN A 152 -7.10 0.54 9.06
CA ASN A 152 -6.48 1.85 9.20
C ASN A 152 -5.01 1.74 8.81
N MET A 153 -4.68 1.93 7.53
CA MET A 153 -3.32 1.75 7.04
C MET A 153 -2.88 2.84 6.07
N LEU A 154 -1.68 3.38 6.31
CA LEU A 154 -0.98 4.28 5.40
C LEU A 154 0.10 3.47 4.66
N ILE A 155 0.05 3.45 3.34
CA ILE A 155 1.05 2.81 2.50
C ILE A 155 1.82 3.88 1.74
N LEU A 156 3.14 3.85 1.90
CA LEU A 156 4.06 4.80 1.30
C LEU A 156 5.06 4.04 0.43
N TRP A 157 5.09 4.36 -0.85
CA TRP A 157 6.10 3.86 -1.76
C TRP A 157 7.09 4.97 -2.10
N SER A 158 8.39 4.69 -2.02
CA SER A 158 9.40 5.65 -2.46
C SER A 158 9.38 5.95 -3.96
N THR A 159 8.70 5.11 -4.74
CA THR A 159 8.54 5.25 -6.18
C THR A 159 7.08 5.04 -6.65
N THR A 160 6.66 5.65 -7.77
CA THR A 160 5.47 5.20 -8.50
C THR A 160 5.80 4.01 -9.42
N ARG A 161 4.78 3.25 -9.84
CA ARG A 161 4.94 2.09 -10.73
C ARG A 161 5.78 2.43 -11.96
N GLY A 162 6.76 1.58 -12.25
CA GLY A 162 7.65 1.71 -13.42
C GLY A 162 8.88 2.59 -13.19
N TYR A 163 8.99 3.31 -12.08
CA TYR A 163 10.13 4.20 -11.81
C TYR A 163 11.23 3.54 -10.95
N ALA A 164 12.46 3.96 -11.21
CA ALA A 164 13.63 3.62 -10.41
C ALA A 164 13.68 4.48 -9.14
N ASN A 165 14.26 3.93 -8.07
CA ASN A 165 14.48 4.67 -6.84
C ASN A 165 15.65 5.67 -7.03
N ARG A 166 15.52 6.87 -6.45
CA ARG A 166 16.59 7.88 -6.45
C ARG A 166 17.35 7.79 -5.14
N VAL A 167 18.64 7.47 -5.22
CA VAL A 167 19.48 7.24 -4.04
C VAL A 167 20.80 8.00 -4.16
N SER A 168 21.23 8.59 -3.05
CA SER A 168 22.52 9.27 -2.87
C SER A 168 23.30 8.60 -1.73
N LEU A 169 24.64 8.58 -1.85
CA LEU A 169 25.52 8.08 -0.79
C LEU A 169 25.43 8.93 0.48
N ILE A 170 25.19 10.23 0.34
CA ILE A 170 25.19 11.20 1.46
C ILE A 170 23.80 11.34 2.07
N ALA A 171 22.76 11.34 1.22
CA ALA A 171 21.40 11.61 1.66
C ALA A 171 20.54 10.36 1.83
N GLY A 172 20.99 9.17 1.40
CA GLY A 172 20.13 7.98 1.37
C GLY A 172 19.20 7.98 0.15
N SER A 173 18.12 7.21 0.21
CA SER A 173 17.03 7.36 -0.75
C SER A 173 16.41 8.75 -0.58
N TYR A 174 15.99 9.35 -1.68
CA TYR A 174 15.35 10.65 -1.65
C TYR A 174 14.08 10.62 -0.77
N PHE A 175 13.31 9.54 -0.86
CA PHE A 175 12.09 9.39 -0.07
C PHE A 175 12.37 9.26 1.43
N SER A 176 13.42 8.54 1.85
CA SER A 176 13.80 8.48 3.27
C SER A 176 14.19 9.85 3.83
N ASP A 177 14.83 10.70 3.02
CA ASP A 177 15.18 12.07 3.41
C ASP A 177 13.95 12.99 3.50
N ILE A 178 13.01 12.90 2.54
CA ILE A 178 11.69 13.55 2.63
C ILE A 178 10.98 13.09 3.90
N PHE A 179 10.86 11.78 4.11
CA PHE A 179 10.12 11.20 5.22
C PHE A 179 10.67 11.69 6.57
N ARG A 180 11.99 11.66 6.73
CA ARG A 180 12.69 12.25 7.88
C ARG A 180 12.37 13.73 8.07
N SER A 181 12.36 14.50 6.98
CA SER A 181 12.05 15.93 7.00
C SER A 181 10.58 16.18 7.37
N CYS A 182 9.63 15.44 6.78
CA CYS A 182 8.21 15.50 7.11
C CYS A 182 7.96 15.17 8.57
N LEU A 183 8.60 14.13 9.13
CA LEU A 183 8.47 13.80 10.55
C LEU A 183 9.04 14.89 11.47
N LYS A 184 10.14 15.53 11.07
CA LYS A 184 10.70 16.67 11.80
C LYS A 184 9.75 17.86 11.77
N THR A 185 9.18 18.20 10.61
CA THR A 185 8.25 19.31 10.44
C THR A 185 6.92 19.05 11.13
N SER A 186 6.39 17.82 11.06
CA SER A 186 5.13 17.42 11.73
C SER A 186 5.22 17.59 13.25
N HIS A 187 6.42 17.45 13.82
CA HIS A 187 6.67 17.72 15.23
C HIS A 187 6.61 19.22 15.55
N SER A 188 7.20 20.06 14.70
CA SER A 188 7.39 21.49 14.96
C SER A 188 6.25 22.39 14.49
N CYS A 189 5.46 21.94 13.52
CA CYS A 189 4.45 22.73 12.83
C CYS A 189 3.06 22.07 12.99
N GLU A 190 1.99 22.85 12.85
CA GLU A 190 0.61 22.37 13.03
C GLU A 190 0.07 21.51 11.88
N GLY A 191 0.87 20.58 11.37
CA GLY A 191 0.51 19.75 10.21
C GLY A 191 0.54 18.26 10.51
N HIS A 192 -0.39 17.52 9.90
CA HIS A 192 -0.38 16.07 9.92
C HIS A 192 0.56 15.50 8.85
N LEU A 193 1.05 14.27 9.05
CA LEU A 193 2.06 13.65 8.18
C LEU A 193 1.67 13.67 6.70
N LEU A 194 0.42 13.32 6.38
CA LEU A 194 -0.05 13.32 4.99
C LEU A 194 -0.02 14.71 4.35
N TYR A 195 -0.31 15.78 5.10
CA TYR A 195 -0.29 17.14 4.57
C TYR A 195 1.13 17.49 4.14
N HIS A 196 2.13 17.20 4.98
CA HIS A 196 3.52 17.47 4.65
C HIS A 196 4.00 16.61 3.47
N LEU A 197 3.66 15.32 3.44
CA LEU A 197 4.02 14.46 2.31
C LEU A 197 3.42 14.99 1.00
N GLU A 198 2.14 15.41 1.01
CA GLU A 198 1.48 16.00 -0.16
C GLU A 198 2.07 17.34 -0.57
N GLU A 199 2.38 18.21 0.40
CA GLU A 199 3.04 19.49 0.17
C GLU A 199 4.40 19.28 -0.51
N PHE A 200 5.23 18.34 -0.02
CA PHE A 200 6.48 17.96 -0.67
C PHE A 200 6.24 17.40 -2.07
N ARG A 201 5.21 16.57 -2.26
CA ARG A 201 4.87 16.01 -3.58
C ARG A 201 4.50 17.10 -4.60
N LEU A 202 3.76 18.13 -4.18
CA LEU A 202 3.31 19.22 -5.04
C LEU A 202 4.41 20.24 -5.33
N ASN A 203 5.19 20.63 -4.33
CA ASN A 203 6.22 21.67 -4.47
C ASN A 203 7.46 21.18 -5.22
N TYR A 204 7.75 19.88 -5.16
CA TYR A 204 8.92 19.29 -5.80
C TYR A 204 8.49 18.38 -6.95
N HIS A 205 7.90 18.97 -8.02
CA HIS A 205 7.36 18.41 -9.28
C HIS A 205 8.17 17.29 -10.01
N GLN A 206 9.21 16.75 -9.40
CA GLN A 206 10.25 15.90 -9.97
C GLN A 206 10.34 14.51 -9.32
N LEU A 207 9.52 14.18 -8.32
CA LEU A 207 9.73 13.00 -7.47
C LEU A 207 8.49 12.11 -7.41
N PRO A 208 8.49 11.00 -8.16
CA PRO A 208 7.35 10.11 -8.16
C PRO A 208 7.43 9.21 -6.94
N PHE A 209 6.83 9.58 -5.81
CA PHE A 209 6.52 8.64 -4.72
C PHE A 209 5.00 8.51 -4.61
N GLN A 210 4.52 7.36 -4.12
CA GLN A 210 3.07 7.09 -4.03
C GLN A 210 2.64 7.07 -2.56
N ILE A 211 1.54 7.75 -2.29
CA ILE A 211 0.84 7.72 -1.01
C ILE A 211 -0.50 7.05 -1.27
N SER A 212 -0.82 6.03 -0.47
CA SER A 212 -2.10 5.34 -0.51
C SER A 212 -2.62 5.18 0.91
N THR A 213 -3.88 5.52 1.13
CA THR A 213 -4.56 5.30 2.41
C THR A 213 -5.63 4.25 2.23
N ILE A 214 -5.59 3.22 3.06
CA ILE A 214 -6.71 2.29 3.22
C ILE A 214 -7.43 2.77 4.47
N ASN A 215 -8.70 3.15 4.33
CA ASN A 215 -9.61 3.55 5.40
C ASN A 215 -8.98 4.39 6.53
N LEU A 216 -8.02 5.27 6.22
CA LEU A 216 -7.32 6.07 7.23
C LEU A 216 -8.20 7.25 7.65
N LEU A 217 -9.05 7.01 8.64
CA LEU A 217 -10.12 7.93 9.04
C LEU A 217 -9.64 9.11 9.88
N LYS A 218 -8.48 9.00 10.52
CA LYS A 218 -7.91 10.06 11.34
C LYS A 218 -6.55 10.48 10.80
N HIS A 219 -6.28 11.78 10.91
CA HIS A 219 -4.99 12.34 10.56
C HIS A 219 -3.90 11.86 11.53
N ILE A 220 -2.75 11.45 11.01
CA ILE A 220 -1.61 11.03 11.84
C ILE A 220 -0.76 12.26 12.18
N THR A 221 -0.62 12.55 13.46
CA THR A 221 0.23 13.64 13.99
C THR A 221 1.26 13.09 14.96
N PHE A 222 2.39 13.77 15.08
CA PHE A 222 3.48 13.40 15.96
C PHE A 222 3.76 14.54 16.95
N GLY A 223 3.98 14.22 18.23
CA GLY A 223 4.44 15.19 19.23
C GLY A 223 3.41 16.22 19.73
N ARG A 224 2.13 16.14 19.34
CA ARG A 224 1.07 16.96 19.95
C ARG A 224 0.46 16.21 21.13
N GLU A 225 -0.31 16.87 21.99
CA GLU A 225 -1.12 16.21 23.02
C GLU A 225 -2.64 16.40 22.82
N GLU A 226 -3.05 17.22 21.85
CA GLU A 226 -4.47 17.46 21.62
C GLU A 226 -5.16 16.20 21.06
N LYS A 227 -5.95 15.57 21.92
CA LYS A 227 -6.81 14.44 21.58
C LYS A 227 -8.14 14.97 21.07
N THR A 228 -8.26 15.10 19.76
CA THR A 228 -9.57 15.26 19.10
C THR A 228 -9.93 13.99 18.35
N GLU A 229 -11.22 13.76 18.10
CA GLU A 229 -11.70 12.54 17.42
C GLU A 229 -11.15 12.37 15.98
N LEU A 230 -10.64 13.46 15.40
CA LEU A 230 -10.13 13.55 14.03
C LEU A 230 -8.66 13.12 13.87
N TYR A 231 -7.92 12.89 14.96
CA TYR A 231 -6.47 12.65 14.90
C TYR A 231 -6.05 11.36 15.64
N HIS A 232 -5.13 10.63 15.03
CA HIS A 232 -4.28 9.65 15.72
C HIS A 232 -3.02 10.39 16.17
N ASN A 233 -2.98 10.71 17.46
CA ASN A 233 -1.90 11.46 18.04
C ASN A 233 -0.82 10.51 18.59
N LEU A 234 0.33 10.49 17.92
CA LEU A 234 1.50 9.70 18.27
C LEU A 234 2.45 10.52 19.16
N GLY A 235 1.96 10.93 20.33
CA GLY A 235 2.72 11.71 21.32
C GLY A 235 3.87 10.93 21.99
N ASP A 236 4.69 11.62 22.77
CA ASP A 236 5.96 11.09 23.28
C ASP A 236 5.80 9.94 24.28
N GLU A 237 4.70 9.92 25.05
CA GLU A 237 4.42 8.86 26.03
C GLU A 237 3.85 7.57 25.42
N THR A 238 3.49 7.59 24.14
CA THR A 238 2.90 6.41 23.48
C THR A 238 3.98 5.41 23.05
N LYS A 239 3.78 4.12 23.37
CA LYS A 239 4.66 3.06 22.84
C LYS A 239 4.37 2.87 21.37
N LYS A 240 5.41 2.92 20.54
CA LYS A 240 5.30 2.81 19.09
C LYS A 240 6.40 1.87 18.59
N LEU A 241 6.07 0.98 17.65
CA LEU A 241 7.00 -0.03 17.15
C LEU A 241 7.34 0.26 15.69
N CYS A 242 8.63 0.20 15.36
CA CYS A 242 9.11 0.21 14.00
C CYS A 242 9.89 -1.06 13.69
N ILE A 243 9.56 -1.72 12.58
CA ILE A 243 10.32 -2.83 12.02
C ILE A 243 10.96 -2.34 10.74
N ILE A 244 12.27 -2.50 10.62
CA ILE A 244 13.02 -2.14 9.41
C ILE A 244 13.66 -3.42 8.87
N ILE A 245 13.26 -3.85 7.68
CA ILE A 245 13.90 -4.94 6.94
C ILE A 245 14.68 -4.33 5.78
N ASN A 246 16.01 -4.47 5.83
CA ASN A 246 16.92 -3.97 4.81
C ASN A 246 17.57 -5.12 4.04
N ASN A 247 17.13 -5.33 2.80
CA ASN A 247 17.70 -6.35 1.91
C ASN A 247 18.59 -5.68 0.87
N GLU A 248 19.89 -5.97 0.91
CA GLU A 248 20.90 -5.38 0.02
C GLU A 248 21.55 -6.42 -0.90
N ASN A 249 21.64 -7.66 -0.43
CA ASN A 249 22.35 -8.74 -1.10
C ASN A 249 21.38 -9.61 -1.90
N PHE A 250 21.28 -9.36 -3.20
CA PHE A 250 20.44 -10.13 -4.12
C PHE A 250 21.24 -10.99 -5.09
N PRO A 251 20.61 -12.04 -5.67
CA PRO A 251 21.21 -12.83 -6.75
C PRO A 251 21.51 -11.95 -7.97
N HIS A 252 22.45 -12.38 -8.82
CA HIS A 252 22.99 -11.55 -9.90
C HIS A 252 21.91 -11.00 -10.86
N ASN A 253 20.86 -11.77 -11.15
CA ASN A 253 19.74 -11.38 -12.01
C ASN A 253 18.85 -10.27 -11.41
N LEU A 254 18.87 -10.10 -10.09
CA LEU A 254 18.14 -9.04 -9.39
C LEU A 254 19.07 -7.95 -8.86
N LYS A 255 20.37 -8.06 -9.07
CA LYS A 255 21.36 -7.15 -8.49
C LYS A 255 21.23 -5.76 -9.10
N LYS A 256 20.46 -4.89 -8.46
CA LYS A 256 20.45 -3.46 -8.73
C LYS A 256 21.46 -2.80 -7.80
N LYS A 257 22.31 -1.94 -8.38
CA LYS A 257 23.11 -0.98 -7.61
C LYS A 257 22.11 -0.05 -6.90
N TYR A 258 22.53 0.67 -5.87
CA TYR A 258 21.77 1.77 -5.24
C TYR A 258 20.83 1.39 -4.08
N MET A 259 21.36 0.72 -3.06
CA MET A 259 20.85 0.82 -1.69
C MET A 259 22.01 1.27 -0.79
N THR A 260 21.75 2.21 0.12
CA THR A 260 22.78 2.80 0.99
C THR A 260 22.37 2.65 2.45
N SER A 261 23.35 2.41 3.32
CA SER A 261 23.15 2.39 4.78
C SER A 261 22.51 3.68 5.31
N LYS A 262 22.69 4.80 4.58
CA LYS A 262 22.09 6.08 4.90
C LYS A 262 20.56 6.08 4.83
N THR A 263 19.97 5.30 3.93
CA THR A 263 18.51 5.12 3.86
C THR A 263 17.96 4.55 5.17
N VAL A 264 18.61 3.50 5.69
CA VAL A 264 18.23 2.87 6.97
C VAL A 264 18.36 3.88 8.12
N GLU A 265 19.49 4.58 8.17
CA GLU A 265 19.76 5.59 9.21
C GLU A 265 18.72 6.72 9.21
N ASN A 266 18.30 7.19 8.03
CA ASN A 266 17.28 8.24 7.93
C ASN A 266 15.96 7.83 8.58
N TYR A 267 15.50 6.60 8.33
CA TYR A 267 14.26 6.08 8.92
C TYR A 267 14.40 5.86 10.42
N GLU A 268 15.46 5.18 10.85
CA GLU A 268 15.72 4.89 12.25
C GLU A 268 15.79 6.18 13.08
N VAL A 269 16.67 7.11 12.70
CA VAL A 269 16.85 8.37 13.44
C VAL A 269 15.57 9.20 13.44
N ALA A 270 14.79 9.19 12.35
CA ALA A 270 13.54 9.94 12.30
C ALA A 270 12.50 9.37 13.26
N LEU A 271 12.37 8.05 13.35
CA LEU A 271 11.35 7.38 14.16
C LEU A 271 11.77 7.27 15.63
N GLU A 272 13.05 7.05 15.93
CA GLU A 272 13.57 7.06 17.30
C GLU A 272 13.37 8.42 17.98
N ARG A 273 13.51 9.54 17.23
CA ARG A 273 13.17 10.89 17.72
C ARG A 273 11.72 11.03 18.14
N HIS A 274 10.85 10.16 17.64
CA HIS A 274 9.44 10.07 17.98
C HIS A 274 9.13 8.89 18.91
N ASN A 275 10.12 8.43 19.68
CA ASN A 275 10.02 7.33 20.66
C ASN A 275 9.49 6.00 20.08
N PHE A 276 9.79 5.72 18.81
CA PHE A 276 9.59 4.37 18.28
C PHE A 276 10.70 3.44 18.77
N GLU A 277 10.32 2.26 19.22
CA GLU A 277 11.23 1.12 19.35
C GLU A 277 11.54 0.60 17.95
N CYS A 278 12.76 0.83 17.45
CA CYS A 278 13.17 0.38 16.13
C CYS A 278 13.88 -0.98 16.20
N ARG A 279 13.35 -2.00 15.50
CA ARG A 279 13.97 -3.32 15.34
C ARG A 279 14.42 -3.49 13.90
N LYS A 280 15.70 -3.79 13.70
CA LYS A 280 16.32 -3.88 12.37
C LYS A 280 16.66 -5.33 12.02
N PHE A 281 16.33 -5.71 10.79
CA PHE A 281 16.68 -6.98 10.17
C PHE A 281 17.40 -6.71 8.86
N THR A 282 18.36 -7.56 8.50
CA THR A 282 19.19 -7.34 7.31
C THR A 282 19.31 -8.62 6.50
N ASN A 283 19.11 -8.49 5.19
CA ASN A 283 19.29 -9.55 4.20
C ASN A 283 18.43 -10.80 4.44
N LEU A 284 17.16 -10.61 4.79
CA LEU A 284 16.21 -11.70 4.98
C LEU A 284 15.78 -12.30 3.63
N LYS A 285 15.69 -13.63 3.59
CA LYS A 285 15.03 -14.36 2.48
C LYS A 285 13.52 -14.10 2.52
N CYS A 286 12.82 -14.42 1.45
CA CYS A 286 11.37 -14.27 1.39
C CYS A 286 10.67 -15.02 2.54
N SER A 287 11.08 -16.27 2.82
CA SER A 287 10.56 -17.05 3.94
C SER A 287 10.75 -16.37 5.29
N ASP A 288 11.95 -15.82 5.51
CA ASP A 288 12.34 -15.25 6.80
C ASP A 288 11.66 -13.89 7.00
N MET A 289 11.47 -13.11 5.92
CA MET A 289 10.63 -11.91 5.93
C MET A 289 9.20 -12.25 6.34
N TRP A 290 8.61 -13.27 5.71
CA TRP A 290 7.26 -13.70 6.01
C TRP A 290 7.14 -14.16 7.47
N GLU A 291 8.03 -15.04 7.92
CA GLU A 291 8.05 -15.54 9.30
C GLU A 291 8.21 -14.42 10.33
N THR A 292 9.11 -13.46 10.08
CA THR A 292 9.31 -12.29 10.95
C THR A 292 8.04 -11.47 11.08
N LEU A 293 7.39 -11.16 9.96
CA LEU A 293 6.20 -10.32 9.94
C LEU A 293 4.96 -11.07 10.44
N SER A 294 4.85 -12.37 10.17
CA SER A 294 3.73 -13.19 10.63
C SER A 294 3.80 -13.41 12.13
N THR A 295 4.97 -13.77 12.65
CA THR A 295 5.20 -13.89 14.11
C THR A 295 4.89 -12.58 14.81
N LEU A 296 5.28 -11.45 14.21
CA LEU A 296 4.94 -10.14 14.74
C LEU A 296 3.43 -9.89 14.75
N SER A 297 2.71 -10.22 13.68
CA SER A 297 1.26 -10.01 13.60
C SER A 297 0.47 -10.76 14.68
N GLU A 298 1.02 -11.87 15.17
CA GLU A 298 0.46 -12.72 16.22
C GLU A 298 0.96 -12.33 17.64
N ASP A 299 1.93 -11.41 17.74
CA ASP A 299 2.51 -11.01 19.03
C ASP A 299 1.51 -10.20 19.87
N GLU A 300 1.14 -10.74 21.02
CA GLU A 300 0.24 -10.06 21.96
C GLU A 300 0.83 -8.78 22.56
N SER A 301 2.16 -8.63 22.56
CA SER A 301 2.84 -7.43 23.06
C SER A 301 2.43 -6.18 22.27
N LEU A 302 2.02 -6.35 20.99
CA LEU A 302 1.48 -5.29 20.14
C LEU A 302 0.24 -4.60 20.73
N LYS A 303 -0.50 -5.26 21.63
CA LYS A 303 -1.63 -4.66 22.37
C LYS A 303 -1.19 -3.41 23.13
N SER A 304 0.07 -3.33 23.57
CA SER A 304 0.62 -2.20 24.31
C SER A 304 1.15 -1.04 23.44
N TYR A 305 1.24 -1.23 22.12
CA TYR A 305 1.71 -0.20 21.18
C TYR A 305 0.54 0.52 20.52
N GLU A 306 0.65 1.82 20.26
CA GLU A 306 -0.36 2.67 19.59
C GLU A 306 -0.17 2.75 18.06
N ALA A 307 1.03 2.42 17.57
CA ALA A 307 1.33 2.39 16.15
C ALA A 307 2.37 1.31 15.81
N LEU A 308 2.21 0.73 14.62
CA LEU A 308 3.21 -0.10 13.95
C LEU A 308 3.63 0.57 12.64
N VAL A 309 4.93 0.74 12.45
CA VAL A 309 5.54 1.13 11.17
C VAL A 309 6.41 -0.02 10.67
N VAL A 310 6.13 -0.55 9.50
CA VAL A 310 6.98 -1.55 8.83
C VAL A 310 7.64 -0.90 7.64
N ILE A 311 8.97 -0.90 7.61
CA ILE A 311 9.79 -0.32 6.55
C ILE A 311 10.53 -1.45 5.85
N LEU A 312 10.20 -1.64 4.57
CA LEU A 312 10.80 -2.63 3.70
C LEU A 312 11.69 -1.91 2.71
N ILE A 313 12.99 -1.94 2.97
CA ILE A 313 14.02 -1.39 2.09
C ILE A 313 14.51 -2.58 1.27
N SER A 314 13.98 -2.72 0.06
CA SER A 314 14.24 -3.89 -0.80
C SER A 314 13.94 -3.58 -2.26
N ILE A 315 14.31 -4.49 -3.16
CA ILE A 315 13.86 -4.43 -4.55
C ILE A 315 12.37 -4.76 -4.58
N SER A 316 11.62 -3.96 -5.35
CA SER A 316 10.21 -4.20 -5.60
C SER A 316 9.91 -4.18 -7.11
N GLN A 317 8.78 -4.75 -7.50
CA GLN A 317 8.35 -4.73 -8.90
C GLN A 317 6.83 -4.87 -8.99
N THR A 318 6.26 -4.40 -10.09
CA THR A 318 4.88 -4.76 -10.47
C THR A 318 4.91 -5.92 -11.46
N ILE A 319 4.41 -7.09 -11.06
CA ILE A 319 4.27 -8.30 -11.90
C ILE A 319 2.78 -8.55 -12.13
N LYS A 320 2.31 -8.50 -13.39
CA LYS A 320 0.90 -8.73 -13.74
C LYS A 320 -0.07 -7.92 -12.84
N ASN A 321 0.18 -6.63 -12.69
CA ASN A 321 -0.57 -5.69 -11.83
C ASN A 321 -0.53 -6.00 -10.31
N LYS A 322 0.40 -6.86 -9.85
CA LYS A 322 0.64 -7.10 -8.44
C LYS A 322 1.99 -6.54 -8.03
N ASP A 323 2.03 -5.82 -6.92
CA ASP A 323 3.28 -5.32 -6.39
C ASP A 323 3.93 -6.34 -5.46
N VAL A 324 5.19 -6.62 -5.75
CA VAL A 324 5.97 -7.64 -5.08
C VAL A 324 7.23 -7.02 -4.48
N ILE A 325 7.68 -7.57 -3.37
CA ILE A 325 8.87 -7.16 -2.63
C ILE A 325 9.75 -8.39 -2.46
N TYR A 326 10.98 -8.29 -2.93
CA TYR A 326 11.90 -9.41 -2.98
C TYR A 326 12.60 -9.66 -1.64
N GLY A 327 12.77 -10.94 -1.32
CA GLY A 327 13.78 -11.42 -0.39
C GLY A 327 15.15 -11.53 -1.07
N THR A 328 16.18 -11.78 -0.27
CA THR A 328 17.56 -11.95 -0.76
C THR A 328 17.79 -13.22 -1.58
N ASP A 329 16.85 -14.17 -1.54
CA ASP A 329 16.80 -15.37 -2.37
C ASP A 329 16.19 -15.13 -3.76
N GLY A 330 15.62 -13.94 -3.99
CA GLY A 330 14.95 -13.59 -5.25
C GLY A 330 13.52 -14.10 -5.37
N GLU A 331 13.01 -14.77 -4.34
CA GLU A 331 11.59 -14.98 -4.13
C GLU A 331 10.97 -13.70 -3.55
N TYR A 332 9.64 -13.59 -3.56
CA TYR A 332 8.97 -12.35 -3.14
C TYR A 332 7.70 -12.59 -2.33
N ILE A 333 7.37 -11.61 -1.50
CA ILE A 333 6.05 -11.44 -0.90
C ILE A 333 5.28 -10.38 -1.68
N THR A 334 3.94 -10.45 -1.67
CA THR A 334 3.15 -9.40 -2.29
C THR A 334 2.81 -8.31 -1.27
N MET A 335 2.67 -7.06 -1.72
CA MET A 335 2.17 -5.98 -0.84
C MET A 335 0.82 -6.31 -0.23
N ASN A 336 0.05 -7.03 -1.01
CA ASN A 336 -1.26 -7.50 -0.71
C ASN A 336 -1.26 -8.47 0.49
N ASP A 337 -0.34 -9.43 0.52
CA ASP A 337 -0.16 -10.30 1.69
C ASP A 337 0.16 -9.49 2.95
N LEU A 338 0.95 -8.42 2.83
CA LEU A 338 1.30 -7.54 3.95
C LEU A 338 0.12 -6.73 4.48
N ILE A 339 -0.72 -6.19 3.59
CA ILE A 339 -1.93 -5.44 3.97
C ILE A 339 -2.84 -6.35 4.80
N VAL A 340 -3.01 -7.59 4.35
CA VAL A 340 -3.89 -8.58 4.97
C VAL A 340 -3.32 -9.03 6.30
N LEU A 341 -2.02 -9.29 6.36
CA LEU A 341 -1.34 -9.74 7.57
C LEU A 341 -1.53 -8.77 8.75
N PHE A 342 -1.52 -7.47 8.48
CA PHE A 342 -1.73 -6.43 9.50
C PHE A 342 -3.16 -5.86 9.51
N SER A 343 -4.13 -6.52 8.89
CA SER A 343 -5.53 -6.11 8.97
C SER A 343 -6.07 -6.26 10.40
N ASP A 344 -7.19 -5.60 10.69
CA ASP A 344 -7.87 -5.72 12.00
C ASP A 344 -8.35 -7.14 12.30
N GLU A 345 -8.44 -8.01 11.29
CA GLU A 345 -8.85 -9.41 11.41
C GLU A 345 -7.68 -10.34 11.75
N TYR A 346 -6.54 -10.18 11.07
CA TYR A 346 -5.38 -11.05 11.28
C TYR A 346 -4.43 -10.56 12.36
N CYS A 347 -4.44 -9.26 12.68
CA CYS A 347 -3.65 -8.66 13.74
C CYS A 347 -4.55 -7.92 14.73
N GLU A 348 -5.31 -8.68 15.53
CA GLU A 348 -6.26 -8.13 16.50
C GLU A 348 -5.59 -7.16 17.51
N SER A 349 -4.32 -7.40 17.85
CA SER A 349 -3.52 -6.54 18.73
C SER A 349 -3.34 -5.10 18.22
N LEU A 350 -3.47 -4.88 16.91
CA LEU A 350 -3.40 -3.57 16.24
C LEU A 350 -4.74 -3.05 15.73
N LYS A 351 -5.85 -3.64 16.18
CA LYS A 351 -7.20 -3.22 15.76
C LYS A 351 -7.46 -1.76 16.12
N GLY A 352 -7.87 -0.96 15.14
CA GLY A 352 -8.15 0.46 15.30
C GLY A 352 -6.92 1.36 15.54
N LYS A 353 -5.70 0.80 15.49
CA LYS A 353 -4.43 1.51 15.71
C LYS A 353 -3.77 1.91 14.38
N VAL A 354 -2.78 2.80 14.44
CA VAL A 354 -2.07 3.25 13.24
C VAL A 354 -1.15 2.16 12.70
N LYS A 355 -1.31 1.83 11.42
CA LYS A 355 -0.41 0.94 10.69
C LYS A 355 0.17 1.68 9.51
N MET A 356 1.48 1.66 9.37
CA MET A 356 2.17 2.30 8.25
C MET A 356 3.10 1.28 7.59
N LEU A 357 2.93 1.08 6.28
CA LEU A 357 3.83 0.28 5.46
C LEU A 357 4.62 1.22 4.56
N VAL A 358 5.94 1.24 4.72
CA VAL A 358 6.86 2.03 3.89
C VAL A 358 7.68 1.07 3.06
N ILE A 359 7.62 1.23 1.73
CA ILE A 359 8.36 0.40 0.79
C ILE A 359 9.34 1.30 0.08
N ASP A 360 10.61 1.16 0.45
CA ASP A 360 11.69 1.93 -0.12
C ASP A 360 12.50 1.08 -1.09
N GLY A 361 12.15 1.22 -2.37
CA GLY A 361 12.70 0.38 -3.42
C GLY A 361 12.34 0.88 -4.81
N PRO A 362 13.12 0.48 -5.83
CA PRO A 362 12.69 0.68 -7.21
C PRO A 362 11.42 -0.13 -7.45
N ARG A 363 10.47 0.38 -8.24
CA ARG A 363 9.28 -0.34 -8.74
C ARG A 363 9.28 -0.40 -10.27
N GLY A 364 10.48 -0.32 -10.83
CA GLY A 364 10.77 -0.30 -12.26
C GLY A 364 12.15 0.27 -12.54
N GLU A 365 12.35 0.78 -13.75
CA GLU A 365 13.66 1.24 -14.26
C GLU A 365 13.61 2.64 -14.87
N LYS A 366 12.42 3.23 -15.01
CA LYS A 366 12.29 4.58 -15.56
C LYS A 366 12.90 5.58 -14.59
N ILE A 367 13.84 6.37 -15.09
CA ILE A 367 14.31 7.55 -14.37
C ILE A 367 13.31 8.67 -14.69
N PRO A 368 12.84 9.45 -13.69
CA PRO A 368 11.93 10.56 -13.97
C PRO A 368 12.57 11.55 -14.95
N ALA A 369 11.89 11.79 -16.07
CA ALA A 369 12.39 12.59 -17.21
C ALA A 369 12.47 14.09 -16.90
N ASN A 370 11.90 14.54 -15.79
CA ASN A 370 11.81 15.94 -15.40
C ASN A 370 13.12 16.39 -14.71
N ARG A 371 14.27 16.16 -15.37
CA ARG A 371 15.53 16.81 -15.00
C ARG A 371 15.44 18.26 -15.41
N SER A 372 15.79 19.20 -14.54
CA SER A 372 15.87 20.62 -14.92
C SER A 372 16.83 20.79 -16.10
N GLU A 373 16.71 21.87 -16.86
CA GLU A 373 17.70 22.17 -17.92
C GLU A 373 19.11 22.27 -17.34
N GLU A 374 19.26 22.75 -16.09
CA GLU A 374 20.52 22.75 -15.35
C GLU A 374 21.04 21.35 -15.04
N ASP A 375 20.18 20.41 -14.61
CA ASP A 375 20.58 19.02 -14.37
C ASP A 375 21.02 18.35 -15.67
N GLN A 376 20.33 18.63 -16.77
CA GLN A 376 20.68 18.10 -18.09
C GLN A 376 21.99 18.68 -18.60
N GLN A 377 22.20 19.99 -18.45
CA GLN A 377 23.45 20.66 -18.79
C GLN A 377 24.60 20.16 -17.90
N GLY A 378 24.37 19.99 -16.60
CA GLY A 378 25.37 19.48 -15.65
C GLY A 378 25.78 18.06 -15.98
N ILE A 379 24.83 17.17 -16.30
CA ILE A 379 25.12 15.79 -16.71
C ILE A 379 25.86 15.76 -18.06
N LYS A 380 25.46 16.61 -19.02
CA LYS A 380 26.14 16.71 -20.31
C LYS A 380 27.57 17.21 -20.15
N ALA A 381 27.77 18.28 -19.37
CA ALA A 381 29.09 18.82 -19.06
C ALA A 381 29.98 17.80 -18.34
N ILE A 382 29.43 17.05 -17.38
CA ILE A 382 30.15 15.99 -16.67
C ILE A 382 30.49 14.83 -17.60
N SER A 383 29.56 14.39 -18.46
CA SER A 383 29.81 13.33 -19.45
C SER A 383 30.92 13.73 -20.41
N GLU A 384 30.87 14.94 -20.97
CA GLU A 384 31.92 15.49 -21.83
C GLU A 384 33.28 15.53 -21.11
N LEU A 385 33.30 15.76 -19.79
CA LEU A 385 34.51 15.77 -18.97
C LEU A 385 35.09 14.37 -18.77
N PHE A 386 34.26 13.33 -18.62
CA PHE A 386 34.70 11.93 -18.54
C PHE A 386 35.08 11.33 -19.89
N ASP A 387 34.46 11.79 -20.97
CA ASP A 387 34.77 11.37 -22.36
C ASP A 387 35.98 12.11 -22.94
N THR A 388 36.44 13.18 -22.29
CA THR A 388 37.67 13.89 -22.68
C THR A 388 38.89 13.03 -22.32
N SER A 389 39.55 12.47 -23.33
CA SER A 389 40.79 11.72 -23.11
C SER A 389 41.88 12.63 -22.52
N VAL A 390 42.31 12.31 -21.30
CA VAL A 390 43.37 12.99 -20.55
C VAL A 390 44.69 13.04 -21.34
N SER A 391 44.87 12.16 -22.33
CA SER A 391 46.00 12.17 -23.27
C SER A 391 46.12 13.45 -24.12
N HIS A 392 45.06 14.25 -24.23
CA HIS A 392 45.06 15.50 -25.01
C HIS A 392 45.48 16.73 -24.20
N LEU A 393 45.65 16.61 -22.89
CA LEU A 393 46.13 17.69 -22.02
C LEU A 393 47.66 17.78 -22.11
N LYS A 394 48.16 18.49 -23.13
CA LYS A 394 49.58 18.86 -23.22
C LYS A 394 49.92 19.79 -22.05
N ASN A 395 50.95 19.42 -21.27
CA ASN A 395 51.47 20.13 -20.08
C ASN A 395 50.88 19.74 -18.71
N MET A 396 50.40 18.51 -18.52
CA MET A 396 50.03 18.03 -17.18
C MET A 396 51.28 17.81 -16.30
N PRO A 397 51.31 18.31 -15.05
CA PRO A 397 52.41 18.05 -14.12
C PRO A 397 52.52 16.55 -13.76
N ASN A 398 53.72 16.09 -13.41
CA ASN A 398 54.02 14.68 -13.09
C ASN A 398 53.15 14.09 -11.96
N SER A 399 52.56 14.94 -11.13
CA SER A 399 51.56 14.59 -10.12
C SER A 399 50.32 15.47 -10.33
N PHE A 400 49.20 14.87 -10.72
CA PHE A 400 47.91 15.53 -10.70
C PHE A 400 46.92 14.67 -9.91
N SER A 401 46.10 15.32 -9.10
CA SER A 401 44.91 14.73 -8.49
C SER A 401 43.70 15.46 -9.07
N LEU A 402 42.86 14.73 -9.79
CA LEU A 402 41.58 15.22 -10.24
C LEU A 402 40.53 14.86 -9.18
N ASN A 403 40.01 15.88 -8.51
CA ASN A 403 38.91 15.74 -7.56
C ASN A 403 37.62 16.23 -8.24
N VAL A 404 36.72 15.31 -8.54
CA VAL A 404 35.42 15.61 -9.14
C VAL A 404 34.36 15.46 -8.06
N ASN A 405 33.84 16.60 -7.60
CA ASN A 405 32.64 16.63 -6.78
C ASN A 405 31.42 16.59 -7.69
N THR A 406 30.63 15.54 -7.58
CA THR A 406 29.34 15.40 -8.27
C THR A 406 28.21 15.39 -7.25
N ALA A 407 26.96 15.57 -7.71
CA ALA A 407 25.77 15.35 -6.88
C ALA A 407 25.65 13.90 -6.35
N PHE A 408 26.45 12.96 -6.89
CA PHE A 408 26.45 11.54 -6.53
C PHE A 408 27.64 11.14 -5.63
N GLY A 409 28.57 12.06 -5.33
CA GLY A 409 29.75 11.79 -4.50
C GLY A 409 31.03 12.45 -5.03
N ASN A 410 32.12 12.28 -4.28
CA ASN A 410 33.45 12.79 -4.61
C ASN A 410 34.30 11.66 -5.25
N PHE A 411 34.86 11.93 -6.43
CA PHE A 411 35.76 11.02 -7.13
C PHE A 411 37.16 11.64 -7.18
N VAL A 412 38.17 10.91 -6.68
CA VAL A 412 39.57 11.32 -6.77
C VAL A 412 40.32 10.35 -7.68
N THR A 413 40.94 10.85 -8.75
CA THR A 413 41.74 10.03 -9.68
C THR A 413 43.03 10.76 -10.10
N GLY A 414 44.11 10.02 -10.38
CA GLY A 414 45.44 10.57 -10.70
C GLY A 414 46.58 9.57 -10.45
N ASN A 415 47.79 9.88 -10.95
CA ASN A 415 48.97 8.99 -10.86
C ASN A 415 49.66 8.94 -9.48
N CYS A 416 49.06 9.53 -8.45
CA CYS A 416 49.55 9.43 -7.08
C CYS A 416 48.47 8.80 -6.21
N ILE A 417 48.27 7.48 -6.34
CA ILE A 417 47.81 6.66 -5.22
C ILE A 417 49.08 6.14 -4.55
N PRO A 418 49.56 6.70 -3.43
CA PRO A 418 50.33 5.88 -2.52
C PRO A 418 49.34 4.86 -1.97
N ILE A 419 49.48 3.62 -2.41
CA ILE A 419 49.05 2.48 -1.60
C ILE A 419 50.01 2.49 -0.40
N SER A 420 49.73 3.29 0.63
CA SER A 420 50.25 2.98 1.95
C SER A 420 49.29 1.97 2.56
N LEU A 421 49.64 0.71 2.34
CA LEU A 421 49.25 -0.41 3.17
C LEU A 421 49.37 -0.02 4.65
N TYR A 422 48.39 -0.48 5.41
CA TYR A 422 48.54 -0.73 6.84
C TYR A 422 49.88 -1.43 7.09
N ASP A 423 50.67 -0.88 8.02
CA ASP A 423 51.49 -1.63 8.99
C ASP A 423 51.97 -0.66 10.07
N HIS A 424 51.15 -0.50 11.12
CA HIS A 424 51.48 -0.74 12.54
C HIS A 424 50.33 -0.32 13.46
#